data_AF-A0A3R8SDK1-F1
#
_entry.id   AF-A0A3R8SDK1-F1
#
_cell.length_a   1.000
_cell.length_b   1.000
_cell.length_c   1.000
_cell.angle_alpha   90.00
_cell.angle_beta   90.00
_cell.angle_gamma   90.00
#
_symmetry.space_group_name_H-M   'P 1'
#
loop_
_entity.id
_entity.type
_entity.pdbx_description
1 polymer ?
#
loop_
_entity_poly.entity_id
_entity_poly.type
_entity_poly.pdbx_seq_one_letter_code
_entity_poly.pdbx_strand_id
1 'polypeptide(L)'
;MKKANRKEFYSHLSALYQLLPEVISPILREKLVEFAQKLDHSDNLYMLASQLSVYVNRELLEQAGKAPKELLDLASYIQELQVSHSRYMARLDNL
;
A
#
# COMPACT_ATOMS: atom_id res chain seq x y z
N MET A 1 -11.89 11.16 6.56
CA MET A 1 -11.60 9.73 6.35
C MET A 1 -11.14 9.58 4.92
N LYS A 2 -9.99 8.94 4.68
CA LYS A 2 -9.49 8.67 3.33
C LYS A 2 -10.39 7.61 2.69
N LYS A 3 -10.94 7.93 1.51
CA LYS A 3 -11.72 6.97 0.72
C LYS A 3 -10.76 6.22 -0.19
N ALA A 4 -10.80 4.89 -0.14
CA ALA A 4 -9.99 4.08 -1.04
C ALA A 4 -10.39 4.35 -2.50
N ASN A 5 -9.38 4.56 -3.36
CA ASN A 5 -9.54 4.86 -4.78
C ASN A 5 -8.57 4.02 -5.59
N ARG A 6 -9.09 3.23 -6.54
CA ARG A 6 -8.30 2.30 -7.36
C ARG A 6 -7.22 3.01 -8.18
N LYS A 7 -7.55 4.15 -8.80
CA LYS A 7 -6.61 4.92 -9.63
C LYS A 7 -5.47 5.50 -8.79
N GLU A 8 -5.80 6.04 -7.61
CA GLU A 8 -4.79 6.55 -6.67
C GLU A 8 -3.89 5.42 -6.15
N PHE A 9 -4.48 4.28 -5.75
CA PHE A 9 -3.71 3.11 -5.31
C PHE A 9 -2.75 2.65 -6.43
N TYR A 10 -3.26 2.46 -7.64
CA TYR A 10 -2.44 2.07 -8.79
C TYR A 10 -1.31 3.07 -9.05
N SER A 11 -1.58 4.38 -8.91
CA SER A 11 -0.56 5.43 -9.07
C SER A 11 0.60 5.26 -8.09
N HIS A 12 0.33 4.96 -6.82
CA HIS A 12 1.38 4.71 -5.83
C HIS A 12 2.19 3.45 -6.15
N LEU A 13 1.54 2.36 -6.58
CA LEU A 13 2.23 1.13 -7.00
C LEU A 13 3.12 1.37 -8.22
N SER A 14 2.59 2.07 -9.23
CA SER A 14 3.31 2.38 -10.46
C SER A 14 4.51 3.27 -10.20
N ALA A 15 4.37 4.31 -9.35
CA ALA A 15 5.47 5.20 -9.01
C ALA A 15 6.63 4.44 -8.37
N LEU A 16 6.34 3.56 -7.40
CA LEU A 16 7.36 2.76 -6.74
C LEU A 16 7.99 1.71 -7.67
N TYR A 17 7.19 1.09 -8.54
CA TYR A 17 7.68 0.10 -9.51
C TYR A 17 8.62 0.72 -10.55
N GLN A 18 8.43 2.00 -10.92
CA GLN A 18 9.25 2.68 -11.92
C GLN A 18 10.66 3.07 -11.42
N LEU A 19 10.93 2.93 -10.13
CA LEU A 19 12.29 3.08 -9.61
C LEU A 19 13.24 2.05 -10.19
N LEU A 20 14.54 2.31 -10.11
CA LEU A 20 15.57 1.38 -10.55
C LEU A 20 15.43 0.01 -9.82
N PRO A 21 15.73 -1.12 -10.48
CA PRO A 21 15.53 -2.46 -9.93
C PRO A 21 16.16 -2.67 -8.54
N GLU A 22 17.31 -2.08 -8.29
CA GLU A 22 18.09 -2.19 -7.06
C GLU A 22 17.57 -1.33 -5.88
N VAL A 23 16.60 -0.45 -6.12
CA VAL A 23 16.09 0.48 -5.10
C VAL A 23 15.10 -0.20 -4.14
N ILE A 24 14.44 -1.26 -4.57
CA ILE A 24 13.56 -2.09 -3.73
C ILE A 24 13.87 -3.56 -3.95
N SER A 25 13.56 -4.41 -2.97
CA SER A 25 13.77 -5.84 -3.12
C SER A 25 13.00 -6.43 -4.31
N PRO A 26 13.54 -7.50 -4.95
CA PRO A 26 12.82 -8.23 -5.99
C PRO A 26 11.47 -8.77 -5.51
N ILE A 27 11.38 -9.14 -4.23
CA ILE A 27 10.15 -9.63 -3.60
C ILE A 27 9.10 -8.52 -3.57
N LEU A 28 9.43 -7.31 -3.10
CA LEU A 28 8.48 -6.20 -3.11
C LEU A 28 8.06 -5.87 -4.54
N ARG A 29 9.01 -5.84 -5.47
CA ARG A 29 8.74 -5.56 -6.89
C ARG A 29 7.74 -6.54 -7.51
N GLU A 30 7.88 -7.84 -7.24
CA GLU A 30 6.92 -8.86 -7.67
C GLU A 30 5.53 -8.60 -7.05
N LYS A 31 5.50 -8.28 -5.75
CA LYS A 31 4.24 -7.97 -5.05
C LYS A 31 3.56 -6.72 -5.57
N LEU A 32 4.28 -5.69 -6.02
CA LEU A 32 3.65 -4.52 -6.65
C LEU A 32 2.87 -4.91 -7.91
N VAL A 33 3.40 -5.82 -8.74
CA VAL A 33 2.71 -6.32 -9.94
C VAL A 33 1.51 -7.18 -9.57
N GLU A 34 1.67 -8.11 -8.64
CA GLU A 34 0.58 -8.97 -8.16
C GLU A 34 -0.58 -8.15 -7.59
N PHE A 35 -0.27 -7.14 -6.78
CA PHE A 35 -1.28 -6.27 -6.19
C PHE A 35 -1.91 -5.31 -7.21
N ALA A 36 -1.17 -4.86 -8.22
CA ALA A 36 -1.72 -4.12 -9.34
C ALA A 36 -2.75 -4.96 -10.12
N GLN A 37 -2.49 -6.24 -10.36
CA GLN A 37 -3.45 -7.15 -10.99
C GLN A 37 -4.67 -7.40 -10.10
N LYS A 38 -4.47 -7.59 -8.79
CA LYS A 38 -5.57 -7.74 -7.82
C LYS A 38 -6.43 -6.49 -7.72
N LEU A 39 -5.86 -5.30 -7.92
CA LEU A 39 -6.62 -4.05 -7.88
C LEU A 39 -7.76 -4.06 -8.89
N ASP A 40 -7.56 -4.59 -10.10
CA ASP A 40 -8.57 -4.59 -11.18
C ASP A 40 -9.84 -5.37 -10.81
N HIS A 41 -9.74 -6.32 -9.87
CA HIS A 41 -10.83 -7.23 -9.51
C HIS A 41 -11.27 -7.12 -8.05
N SER A 42 -10.57 -6.34 -7.22
CA SER A 42 -10.88 -6.25 -5.79
C SER A 42 -11.98 -5.24 -5.50
N ASP A 43 -13.06 -5.69 -4.85
CA ASP A 43 -14.10 -4.81 -4.32
C ASP A 43 -13.72 -4.18 -2.96
N ASN A 44 -12.78 -4.78 -2.24
CA ASN A 44 -12.32 -4.30 -0.93
C ASN A 44 -10.87 -3.82 -0.98
N LEU A 45 -10.72 -2.55 -1.36
CA LEU A 45 -9.42 -1.88 -1.44
C LEU A 45 -8.74 -1.71 -0.08
N TYR A 46 -9.50 -1.61 1.02
CA TYR A 46 -8.93 -1.47 2.38
C TYR A 46 -8.25 -2.77 2.83
N MET A 47 -8.89 -3.91 2.56
CA MET A 47 -8.30 -5.22 2.83
C MET A 47 -7.05 -5.46 1.98
N LEU A 48 -7.11 -5.08 0.70
CA LEU A 48 -5.97 -5.18 -0.21
C LEU A 48 -4.78 -4.32 0.27
N ALA A 49 -5.03 -3.10 0.75
CA ALA A 49 -4.00 -2.25 1.34
C ALA A 49 -3.36 -2.89 2.59
N SER A 50 -4.16 -3.51 3.46
CA SER A 50 -3.65 -4.23 4.64
C SER A 50 -2.81 -5.45 4.31
N GLN A 51 -3.12 -6.18 3.24
CA GLN A 51 -2.28 -7.30 2.79
C GLN A 51 -0.95 -6.79 2.23
N LEU A 52 -0.97 -5.68 1.47
CA LEU A 52 0.24 -5.09 0.93
C LEU A 52 1.15 -4.50 2.02
N SER A 53 0.57 -3.98 3.10
CA SER A 53 1.32 -3.32 4.18
C SER A 53 2.42 -4.21 4.78
N VAL A 54 2.22 -5.54 4.78
CA VAL A 54 3.21 -6.49 5.30
C VAL A 54 4.53 -6.41 4.52
N TYR A 55 4.45 -6.34 3.19
CA TYR A 55 5.62 -6.25 2.31
C TYR A 55 6.26 -4.87 2.35
N VAL A 56 5.44 -3.82 2.32
CA VAL A 56 5.92 -2.43 2.37
C VAL A 56 6.63 -2.12 3.68
N ASN A 57 6.06 -2.55 4.82
CA ASN A 57 6.68 -2.33 6.13
C ASN A 57 7.98 -3.11 6.30
N ARG A 58 8.05 -4.33 5.75
CA ARG A 58 9.29 -5.10 5.74
C ARG A 58 10.38 -4.39 4.97
N GLU A 59 10.08 -3.91 3.77
CA GLU A 59 11.03 -3.15 2.95
C GLU A 59 11.51 -1.89 3.69
N LEU A 60 10.59 -1.13 4.30
CA LEU A 60 10.93 0.05 5.08
C LEU A 60 11.92 -0.23 6.23
N LEU A 61 11.71 -1.35 6.94
CA LEU A 61 12.60 -1.78 8.01
C LEU A 61 13.99 -2.15 7.48
N GLU A 62 14.06 -2.85 6.35
CA GLU A 62 15.31 -3.27 5.72
C GLU A 62 16.12 -2.06 5.19
N GLN A 63 15.45 -0.98 4.78
CA GLN A 63 16.13 0.23 4.27
C GLN A 63 16.65 1.18 5.36
N ALA A 64 16.42 0.89 6.65
CA ALA A 64 17.02 1.61 7.79
C ALA A 64 17.00 3.16 7.69
N GLY A 65 15.91 3.73 7.18
CA GLY A 65 15.74 5.19 7.04
C GLY A 65 16.27 5.80 5.73
N LYS A 66 16.75 4.98 4.79
CA LYS A 66 17.16 5.40 3.43
C LYS A 66 16.07 5.12 2.38
N ALA A 67 14.84 4.91 2.82
CA ALA A 67 13.70 4.60 1.97
C ALA A 67 13.49 5.68 0.89
N PRO A 68 13.29 5.31 -0.39
CA PRO A 68 12.93 6.26 -1.42
C PRO A 68 11.58 6.90 -1.09
N LYS A 69 11.37 8.12 -1.59
CA LYS A 69 10.16 8.89 -1.35
C LYS A 69 8.91 8.10 -1.74
N GLU A 70 8.94 7.40 -2.86
CA GLU A 70 7.81 6.63 -3.40
C GLU A 70 7.41 5.47 -2.46
N LEU A 71 8.36 4.88 -1.74
CA LEU A 71 8.08 3.85 -0.74
C LEU A 71 7.41 4.45 0.49
N LEU A 72 7.87 5.62 0.94
CA LEU A 72 7.25 6.37 2.04
C LEU A 72 5.84 6.86 1.68
N ASP A 73 5.65 7.32 0.44
CA ASP A 73 4.35 7.78 -0.07
C ASP A 73 3.34 6.61 -0.12
N LEU A 74 3.75 5.43 -0.63
CA LEU A 74 2.91 4.24 -0.62
C LEU A 74 2.58 3.77 0.81
N ALA A 75 3.56 3.76 1.72
CA ALA A 75 3.34 3.38 3.10
C ALA A 75 2.35 4.31 3.81
N SER A 76 2.51 5.63 3.61
CA SER A 76 1.61 6.65 4.15
C SER A 76 0.19 6.48 3.63
N TYR A 77 0.04 6.27 2.32
CA TYR A 77 -1.26 5.99 1.70
C TYR A 77 -1.94 4.75 2.31
N ILE A 78 -1.22 3.65 2.45
CA ILE A 78 -1.74 2.42 3.06
C ILE A 78 -2.18 2.67 4.51
N GLN A 79 -1.38 3.38 5.29
CA GLN A 79 -1.69 3.70 6.68
C GLN A 79 -2.97 4.55 6.79
N GLU A 80 -3.15 5.55 5.93
CA GLU A 80 -4.36 6.36 5.89
C GLU A 80 -5.62 5.54 5.60
N LEU A 81 -5.51 4.55 4.69
CA LEU A 81 -6.61 3.62 4.40
C LEU A 81 -6.92 2.74 5.60
N GLN A 82 -5.92 2.18 6.27
CA GLN A 82 -6.09 1.34 7.45
C GLN A 82 -6.77 2.11 8.59
N VAL A 83 -6.28 3.31 8.90
CA VAL A 83 -6.88 4.17 9.94
C VAL A 83 -8.33 4.52 9.60
N SER A 84 -8.61 4.82 8.33
CA SER A 84 -9.97 5.15 7.88
C SER A 84 -10.90 3.95 7.99
N HIS A 85 -10.44 2.75 7.65
CA HIS A 85 -11.19 1.51 7.80
C HIS A 85 -11.48 1.17 9.26
N SER A 86 -10.46 1.23 10.13
CA SER A 86 -10.63 0.94 11.56
C SER A 86 -11.61 1.92 12.23
N ARG A 87 -11.56 3.21 11.89
CA ARG A 87 -12.51 4.20 12.40
C ARG A 87 -13.94 3.94 11.91
N TYR A 88 -14.10 3.47 10.67
CA TYR A 88 -15.40 3.10 10.15
C TYR A 88 -15.99 1.90 10.91
N MET A 89 -15.21 0.84 11.09
CA MET A 89 -15.65 -0.37 11.81
C MET A 89 -15.98 -0.07 13.26
N ALA A 90 -15.12 0.69 13.97
CA ALA A 90 -15.40 1.11 15.34
C ALA A 90 -16.71 1.92 15.47
N ARG A 91 -17.09 2.69 14.44
CA ARG A 91 -18.37 3.41 14.45
C ARG A 91 -19.57 2.48 14.26
N LEU A 92 -19.43 1.42 13.46
CA LEU A 92 -20.46 0.41 13.28
C LEU A 92 -20.67 -0.43 14.54
N ASP A 93 -19.61 -0.76 15.26
CA ASP A 93 -19.69 -1.53 16.51
C ASP A 93 -20.37 -0.76 17.66
N ASN A 94 -20.48 0.57 17.53
CA ASN A 94 -21.12 1.45 18.52
C ASN A 94 -22.57 1.86 18.15
N LEU A 95 -23.17 1.22 17.13
CA LEU A 95 -24.55 1.41 16.69
C LEU A 95 -25.42 0.19 17.05
#